data_AF-A0A9E1V173-F1
#
_entry.id   AF-A0A9E1V173-F1
#
_cell.length_a   1.000
_cell.length_b   1.000
_cell.length_c   1.000
_cell.angle_alpha   90.00
_cell.angle_beta   90.00
_cell.angle_gamma   90.00
#
_symmetry.space_group_name_H-M   'P 1'
#
loop_
_entity.id
_entity.type
_entity.pdbx_description
1 polymer ?
#
loop_
_entity_poly.entity_id
_entity_poly.type
_entity_poly.pdbx_seq_one_letter_code
_entity_poly.pdbx_strand_id
1 'polypeptide(L)'
;LAWDEVLPDSGLQCTSRLGQRYERDLRRTIWTAENLDCDNVAEPVIHYPLAFNLDPYGGLHVEKRYVDGHDDGAAEFIPIIVEKSDIDKLGDPTLTVDHEQIARNREQAQEIFSPFLTPVKQPYYFAAKVADEFSWYRGLENTYMDMITDPDWVHEALQRIADNFRQRFHLLEEAGLWGVPAKSNPLGSAGLRFAPDMTDWRTAADPTTFAPTLAESWGFTCAEVFNCVSPTMHDEFGFEYDRQLMSMFKYINVGCCETLDRKAQLIRSLPNARKISVSEWCDVAAAAESIGPDYVYSYRAAGVPFMQNPWNKGAVREEISAVLDATRGCPVEIVLNIGGTMGEGDPAQKLVEWCELVRELL
;
A
#
# COMPACT_ATOMS: atom_id res chain seq x y z
N LEU A 1 6.73 -8.67 10.35
CA LEU A 1 5.88 -9.47 11.25
C LEU A 1 5.54 -10.81 10.61
N ALA A 2 4.51 -10.95 9.78
CA ALA A 2 4.14 -12.25 9.18
C ALA A 2 5.30 -12.99 8.49
N TRP A 3 6.02 -12.34 7.57
CA TRP A 3 7.17 -12.97 6.90
C TRP A 3 8.31 -13.37 7.85
N ASP A 4 8.46 -12.68 8.98
CA ASP A 4 9.51 -12.99 9.96
C ASP A 4 9.14 -14.23 10.79
N GLU A 5 7.85 -14.58 10.84
CA GLU A 5 7.36 -15.84 11.42
C GLU A 5 7.55 -17.03 10.47
N VAL A 6 7.49 -16.83 9.15
CA VAL A 6 7.75 -17.87 8.13
C VAL A 6 9.25 -18.08 7.92
N LEU A 7 9.99 -16.99 7.73
CA LEU A 7 11.40 -16.96 7.38
C LEU A 7 12.12 -16.00 8.32
N PRO A 8 12.40 -16.42 9.57
CA PRO A 8 13.01 -15.56 10.56
C PRO A 8 14.42 -15.12 10.16
N ASP A 9 14.76 -13.90 10.57
CA ASP A 9 16.07 -13.29 10.35
C ASP A 9 17.21 -14.06 11.03
N SER A 10 16.92 -14.88 12.04
CA SER A 10 17.89 -15.80 12.67
C SER A 10 18.47 -16.83 11.69
N GLY A 11 17.81 -17.07 10.56
CA GLY A 11 18.32 -17.91 9.49
C GLY A 11 19.20 -17.20 8.47
N LEU A 12 19.44 -15.89 8.60
CA LEU A 12 20.29 -15.14 7.67
C LEU A 12 21.78 -15.44 7.91
N GLN A 13 22.54 -15.61 6.83
CA GLN A 13 23.98 -15.89 6.86
C GLN A 13 24.83 -14.64 6.58
N CYS A 14 24.29 -13.68 5.82
CA CYS A 14 24.99 -12.44 5.55
C CYS A 14 25.18 -11.64 6.85
N THR A 15 26.34 -10.99 6.98
CA THR A 15 26.68 -10.17 8.15
C THR A 15 26.56 -8.67 7.88
N SER A 16 26.64 -8.24 6.62
CA SER A 16 26.43 -6.84 6.25
C SER A 16 24.94 -6.53 6.15
N ARG A 17 24.55 -5.30 6.53
CA ARG A 17 23.15 -4.84 6.45
C ARG A 17 22.57 -4.97 5.03
N LEU A 18 23.38 -4.65 4.02
CA LEU A 18 22.96 -4.76 2.62
C LEU A 18 22.85 -6.23 2.17
N GLY A 19 23.80 -7.09 2.57
CA GLY A 19 23.75 -8.52 2.25
C GLY A 19 22.52 -9.20 2.86
N GLN A 20 22.23 -8.92 4.14
CA GLN A 20 21.03 -9.43 4.82
C GLN A 20 19.73 -8.99 4.13
N ARG A 21 19.73 -7.79 3.55
CA ARG A 21 18.59 -7.31 2.76
C ARG A 21 18.38 -8.17 1.51
N TYR A 22 19.42 -8.34 0.69
CA TYR A 22 19.33 -9.15 -0.51
C TYR A 22 18.98 -10.61 -0.20
N GLU A 23 19.61 -11.17 0.84
CA GLU A 23 19.32 -12.54 1.28
C GLU A 23 17.85 -12.71 1.69
N ARG A 24 17.29 -11.76 2.44
CA ARG A 24 15.88 -11.79 2.83
C ARG A 24 14.95 -11.73 1.63
N ASP A 25 15.20 -10.80 0.69
CA ASP A 25 14.36 -10.63 -0.51
C ASP A 25 14.41 -11.89 -1.40
N LEU A 26 15.59 -12.47 -1.59
CA LEU A 26 15.78 -13.70 -2.36
C LEU A 26 15.16 -14.92 -1.66
N ARG A 27 15.37 -15.10 -0.35
CA ARG A 27 14.78 -16.21 0.42
C ARG A 27 13.26 -16.17 0.36
N ARG A 28 12.64 -14.99 0.51
CA ARG A 28 11.18 -14.82 0.40
C ARG A 28 10.68 -15.12 -1.02
N THR A 29 11.39 -14.64 -2.04
CA THR A 29 11.04 -14.88 -3.44
C THR A 29 11.10 -16.36 -3.80
N ILE A 30 12.20 -17.03 -3.44
CA ILE A 30 12.42 -18.46 -3.70
C ILE A 30 11.37 -19.29 -2.95
N TRP A 31 11.20 -19.03 -1.65
CA TRP A 31 10.23 -19.78 -0.84
C TRP A 31 8.81 -19.61 -1.37
N THR A 32 8.41 -18.39 -1.76
CA THR A 32 7.11 -18.13 -2.40
C THR A 32 6.97 -18.96 -3.67
N ALA A 33 7.95 -18.91 -4.58
CA ALA A 33 7.88 -19.62 -5.85
C ALA A 33 7.90 -21.15 -5.72
N GLU A 34 8.55 -21.69 -4.68
CA GLU A 34 8.65 -23.13 -4.44
C GLU A 34 7.47 -23.71 -3.67
N ASN A 35 6.84 -22.92 -2.79
CA ASN A 35 5.87 -23.43 -1.82
C ASN A 35 4.46 -22.88 -2.01
N LEU A 36 4.29 -21.71 -2.62
CA LEU A 36 2.97 -21.10 -2.82
C LEU A 36 2.56 -21.20 -4.29
N ASP A 37 1.50 -21.96 -4.56
CA ASP A 37 0.81 -21.95 -5.85
C ASP A 37 -0.08 -20.70 -5.97
N CYS A 38 0.54 -19.51 -5.96
CA CYS A 38 -0.14 -18.23 -6.07
C CYS A 38 0.28 -17.47 -7.33
N ASP A 39 -0.38 -16.34 -7.60
CA ASP A 39 -0.15 -15.57 -8.84
C ASP A 39 1.08 -14.64 -8.78
N ASN A 40 1.87 -14.69 -7.69
CA ASN A 40 3.09 -13.89 -7.56
C ASN A 40 4.12 -14.28 -8.63
N VAL A 41 4.78 -13.27 -9.19
CA VAL A 41 5.76 -13.45 -10.28
C VAL A 41 7.18 -13.26 -9.75
N ALA A 42 7.99 -14.30 -9.84
CA ALA A 42 9.43 -14.24 -9.55
C ALA A 42 10.18 -13.69 -10.78
N GLU A 43 10.66 -12.45 -10.65
CA GLU A 43 11.37 -11.77 -11.74
C GLU A 43 12.89 -11.99 -11.67
N PRO A 44 13.61 -12.01 -12.81
CA PRO A 44 15.06 -12.13 -12.86
C PRO A 44 15.78 -10.81 -12.52
N VAL A 45 15.35 -10.14 -11.45
CA VAL A 45 15.87 -8.84 -11.00
C VAL A 45 16.26 -8.89 -9.54
N ILE A 46 17.13 -7.96 -9.15
CA ILE A 46 17.43 -7.68 -7.75
C ILE A 46 17.28 -6.18 -7.51
N HIS A 47 16.61 -5.81 -6.42
CA HIS A 47 16.32 -4.42 -6.11
C HIS A 47 17.43 -3.82 -5.24
N TYR A 48 18.24 -2.91 -5.79
CA TYR A 48 19.22 -2.20 -4.96
C TYR A 48 18.55 -1.04 -4.21
N PRO A 49 18.89 -0.83 -2.94
CA PRO A 49 18.19 0.14 -2.11
C PRO A 49 18.55 1.58 -2.44
N LEU A 50 17.55 2.45 -2.27
CA LEU A 50 17.70 3.90 -2.32
C LEU A 50 18.18 4.46 -0.98
N ALA A 51 18.83 5.62 -1.01
CA ALA A 51 19.30 6.34 0.18
C ALA A 51 18.83 7.79 0.11
N PHE A 52 17.73 8.09 0.80
CA PHE A 52 17.17 9.42 0.89
C PHE A 52 16.33 9.57 2.17
N ASN A 53 16.01 10.80 2.52
CA ASN A 53 15.06 11.14 3.56
C ASN A 53 14.02 12.11 2.99
N LEU A 54 12.75 11.68 2.98
CA LEU A 54 11.62 12.54 2.68
C LEU A 54 10.93 12.89 4.00
N ASP A 55 11.02 14.15 4.40
CA ASP A 55 10.34 14.68 5.59
C ASP A 55 9.10 15.45 5.13
N PRO A 56 7.88 14.97 5.42
CA PRO A 56 6.65 15.60 4.95
C PRO A 56 6.45 17.03 5.45
N TYR A 57 6.90 17.36 6.67
CA TYR A 57 6.52 18.62 7.33
C TYR A 57 7.68 19.25 8.12
N GLY A 58 8.92 19.04 7.66
CA GLY A 58 10.11 19.70 8.22
C GLY A 58 10.33 19.45 9.72
N GLY A 59 10.15 18.21 10.17
CA GLY A 59 10.38 17.76 11.54
C GLY A 59 9.13 17.63 12.39
N LEU A 60 7.95 17.90 11.83
CA LEU A 60 6.67 17.65 12.52
C LEU A 60 6.29 16.16 12.43
N HIS A 61 6.46 15.44 13.53
CA HIS A 61 6.17 14.01 13.60
C HIS A 61 4.89 13.72 14.37
N VAL A 62 4.10 12.77 13.88
CA VAL A 62 2.94 12.25 14.60
C VAL A 62 3.39 11.63 15.92
N GLU A 63 2.84 12.10 17.03
CA GLU A 63 3.06 11.52 18.34
C GLU A 63 2.00 10.44 18.62
N LYS A 64 2.46 9.28 19.10
CA LYS A 64 1.60 8.14 19.45
C LYS A 64 1.88 7.72 20.88
N ARG A 65 0.81 7.47 21.63
CA ARG A 65 0.87 6.85 22.95
C ARG A 65 0.29 5.45 22.89
N TYR A 66 1.16 4.46 22.99
CA TYR A 66 0.77 3.06 23.05
C TYR A 66 0.18 2.69 24.41
N VAL A 67 -0.69 1.69 24.42
CA VAL A 67 -1.26 1.14 25.65
C VAL A 67 -0.18 0.32 26.39
N ASP A 68 -0.04 0.55 27.70
CA ASP A 68 0.68 -0.30 28.66
C ASP A 68 2.13 -0.74 28.30
N GLY A 69 3.02 0.21 27.99
CA GLY A 69 4.48 -0.03 27.99
C GLY A 69 5.00 -0.88 26.82
N HIS A 70 4.18 -1.12 25.81
CA HIS A 70 4.59 -1.69 24.53
C HIS A 70 5.01 -0.56 23.57
N ASP A 71 5.99 -0.84 22.70
CA ASP A 71 6.41 0.06 21.62
C ASP A 71 5.65 -0.22 20.31
N ASP A 72 4.66 -1.11 20.35
CA ASP A 72 3.82 -1.55 19.24
C ASP A 72 2.35 -1.80 19.66
N GLY A 73 1.48 -2.04 18.68
CA GLY A 73 0.05 -2.31 18.90
C GLY A 73 -0.86 -1.07 18.82
N ALA A 74 -1.96 -1.09 19.57
CA ALA A 74 -2.95 -0.01 19.56
C ALA A 74 -2.38 1.26 20.24
N ALA A 75 -2.59 2.41 19.62
CA ALA A 75 -2.09 3.69 20.11
C ALA A 75 -3.12 4.81 19.97
N GLU A 76 -3.06 5.74 20.92
CA GLU A 76 -3.70 7.04 20.84
C GLU A 76 -2.81 7.99 20.03
N PHE A 77 -3.39 8.66 19.02
CA PHE A 77 -2.73 9.78 18.35
C PHE A 77 -2.81 11.01 19.23
N ILE A 78 -1.67 11.58 19.59
CA ILE A 78 -1.62 12.80 20.40
C ILE A 78 -1.73 14.01 19.46
N PRO A 79 -2.81 14.81 19.52
CA PRO A 79 -3.00 15.92 18.60
C PRO A 79 -1.90 16.97 18.71
N ILE A 80 -1.38 17.38 17.56
CA ILE A 80 -0.42 18.49 17.44
C ILE A 80 -1.10 19.74 16.87
N ILE A 81 -2.15 19.53 16.07
CA ILE A 81 -3.09 20.57 15.65
C ILE A 81 -4.20 20.62 16.70
N VAL A 82 -4.04 21.49 17.70
CA VAL A 82 -4.99 21.62 18.80
C VAL A 82 -5.92 22.80 18.53
N GLU A 83 -5.34 23.94 18.17
CA GLU A 83 -6.05 25.14 17.75
C GLU A 83 -6.01 25.29 16.24
N LYS A 84 -6.96 26.03 15.66
CA LYS A 84 -7.08 26.17 14.19
C LYS A 84 -5.82 26.76 13.54
N SER A 85 -5.16 27.69 14.21
CA SER A 85 -3.89 28.28 13.75
C SER A 85 -2.71 27.30 13.73
N ASP A 86 -2.81 26.16 14.41
CA ASP A 86 -1.75 25.15 14.40
C ASP A 86 -1.61 24.46 13.04
N ILE A 87 -2.58 24.64 12.13
CA ILE A 87 -2.47 24.25 10.71
C ILE A 87 -1.20 24.82 10.06
N ASP A 88 -0.72 25.97 10.53
CA ASP A 88 0.50 26.62 10.03
C ASP A 88 1.78 25.86 10.38
N LYS A 89 1.72 24.91 11.33
CA LYS A 89 2.82 23.99 11.63
C LYS A 89 3.08 23.01 10.50
N LEU A 90 2.10 22.76 9.62
CA LEU A 90 2.27 21.91 8.45
C LEU A 90 3.14 22.63 7.41
N GLY A 91 4.45 22.42 7.51
CA GLY A 91 5.45 22.98 6.58
C GLY A 91 5.46 22.28 5.22
N ASP A 92 6.30 22.80 4.31
CA ASP A 92 6.57 22.13 3.03
C ASP A 92 7.44 20.88 3.24
N PRO A 93 7.29 19.86 2.38
CA PRO A 93 8.10 18.66 2.47
C PRO A 93 9.54 18.94 2.03
N THR A 94 10.50 18.24 2.64
CA THR A 94 11.91 18.32 2.25
C THR A 94 12.44 16.95 1.83
N LEU A 95 13.29 16.92 0.81
CA LEU A 95 13.92 15.70 0.30
C LEU A 95 15.45 15.86 0.32
N THR A 96 16.13 14.97 1.02
CA THR A 96 17.60 14.85 1.02
C THR A 96 17.99 13.53 0.37
N VAL A 97 18.85 13.56 -0.64
CA VAL A 97 19.25 12.37 -1.41
C VAL A 97 20.75 12.13 -1.30
N ASP A 98 21.16 10.91 -0.94
CA ASP A 98 22.54 10.47 -0.95
C ASP A 98 22.83 9.72 -2.26
N HIS A 99 23.14 10.48 -3.31
CA HIS A 99 23.43 9.94 -4.64
C HIS A 99 24.66 9.04 -4.65
N GLU A 100 25.67 9.30 -3.81
CA GLU A 100 26.86 8.47 -3.74
C GLU A 100 26.55 7.09 -3.16
N GLN A 101 25.74 7.04 -2.09
CA GLN A 101 25.32 5.76 -1.52
C GLN A 101 24.44 4.97 -2.48
N ILE A 102 23.53 5.63 -3.21
CA ILE A 102 22.72 4.98 -4.25
C ILE A 102 23.63 4.38 -5.34
N ALA A 103 24.63 5.13 -5.80
CA ALA A 103 25.59 4.63 -6.80
C ALA A 103 26.38 3.42 -6.28
N ARG A 104 26.89 3.47 -5.05
CA ARG A 104 27.58 2.35 -4.39
C ARG A 104 26.68 1.11 -4.29
N ASN A 105 25.40 1.28 -3.90
CA ASN A 105 24.46 0.17 -3.79
C ASN A 105 24.22 -0.49 -5.15
N ARG A 106 24.07 0.31 -6.22
CA ARG A 106 23.89 -0.18 -7.59
C ARG A 106 25.13 -0.93 -8.08
N GLU A 107 26.32 -0.37 -7.89
CA GLU A 107 27.59 -1.01 -8.27
C GLU A 107 27.78 -2.36 -7.57
N GLN A 108 27.51 -2.42 -6.27
CA GLN A 108 27.56 -3.68 -5.51
C GLN A 108 26.54 -4.71 -6.01
N ALA A 109 25.30 -4.29 -6.30
CA ALA A 109 24.31 -5.20 -6.87
C ALA A 109 24.75 -5.74 -8.24
N GLN A 110 25.34 -4.88 -9.07
CA GLN A 110 25.88 -5.28 -10.37
C GLN A 110 27.03 -6.29 -10.21
N GLU A 111 27.99 -6.02 -9.32
CA GLU A 111 29.14 -6.89 -9.06
C GLU A 111 28.72 -8.28 -8.57
N ILE A 112 27.74 -8.36 -7.66
CA ILE A 112 27.34 -9.60 -7.02
C ILE A 112 26.44 -10.46 -7.91
N PHE A 113 25.46 -9.84 -8.57
CA PHE A 113 24.35 -10.58 -9.19
C PHE A 113 24.40 -10.68 -10.71
N SER A 114 25.21 -9.86 -11.39
CA SER A 114 25.31 -9.94 -12.84
C SER A 114 26.21 -11.10 -13.27
N PRO A 115 25.88 -11.80 -14.38
CA PRO A 115 24.79 -11.53 -15.32
C PRO A 115 23.47 -12.25 -14.98
N PHE A 116 23.34 -12.87 -13.80
CA PHE A 116 22.22 -13.75 -13.47
C PHE A 116 20.92 -13.00 -13.16
N LEU A 117 21.00 -11.91 -12.38
CA LEU A 117 19.87 -11.03 -12.09
C LEU A 117 20.21 -9.61 -12.53
N THR A 118 19.21 -8.91 -13.09
CA THR A 118 19.35 -7.50 -13.48
C THR A 118 19.16 -6.61 -12.26
N PRO A 119 20.14 -5.78 -11.87
CA PRO A 119 19.94 -4.79 -10.81
C PRO A 119 18.95 -3.72 -11.26
N VAL A 120 17.89 -3.53 -10.49
CA VAL A 120 16.87 -2.51 -10.73
C VAL A 120 16.76 -1.65 -9.47
N LYS A 121 16.52 -0.35 -9.66
CA LYS A 121 16.24 0.56 -8.55
C LYS A 121 15.09 0.03 -7.72
N GLN A 122 15.23 0.01 -6.40
CA GLN A 122 14.11 -0.36 -5.54
C GLN A 122 12.91 0.58 -5.80
N PRO A 123 11.70 0.02 -6.04
CA PRO A 123 10.47 0.78 -6.10
C PRO A 123 10.29 1.66 -4.85
N TYR A 124 9.91 2.93 -5.05
CA TYR A 124 9.38 3.76 -3.98
C TYR A 124 8.05 4.37 -4.41
N TYR A 125 7.03 4.13 -3.59
CA TYR A 125 5.69 4.65 -3.75
C TYR A 125 4.97 4.60 -2.39
N PHE A 126 3.93 5.40 -2.25
CA PHE A 126 3.06 5.40 -1.06
C PHE A 126 1.66 5.85 -1.46
N ALA A 127 0.69 5.58 -0.59
CA ALA A 127 -0.69 6.02 -0.78
C ALA A 127 -0.83 7.51 -0.46
N ALA A 128 -1.60 8.24 -1.25
CA ALA A 128 -2.19 9.48 -0.79
C ALA A 128 -3.22 9.14 0.30
N LYS A 129 -3.07 9.72 1.49
CA LYS A 129 -3.96 9.49 2.65
C LYS A 129 -4.34 10.82 3.31
N VAL A 130 -4.94 11.72 2.53
CA VAL A 130 -5.19 13.11 2.95
C VAL A 130 -5.98 13.17 4.25
N ALA A 131 -7.09 12.44 4.32
CA ALA A 131 -7.96 12.38 5.49
C ALA A 131 -7.30 11.70 6.70
N ASP A 132 -6.58 10.59 6.49
CA ASP A 132 -5.89 9.90 7.58
C ASP A 132 -4.77 10.77 8.15
N GLU A 133 -3.97 11.41 7.30
CA GLU A 133 -2.87 12.27 7.73
C GLU A 133 -3.40 13.47 8.53
N PHE A 134 -4.51 14.09 8.10
CA PHE A 134 -5.20 15.09 8.92
C PHE A 134 -5.59 14.54 10.29
N SER A 135 -6.20 13.35 10.32
CA SER A 135 -6.63 12.70 11.56
C SER A 135 -5.48 12.33 12.49
N TRP A 136 -4.31 11.97 11.95
CA TRP A 136 -3.13 11.67 12.75
C TRP A 136 -2.59 12.89 13.50
N TYR A 137 -2.67 14.08 12.89
CA TYR A 137 -2.21 15.33 13.51
C TYR A 137 -3.29 16.04 14.34
N ARG A 138 -4.56 15.90 13.97
CA ARG A 138 -5.70 16.57 14.63
C ARG A 138 -6.34 15.72 15.73
N GLY A 139 -6.17 14.41 15.67
CA GLY A 139 -6.94 13.44 16.45
C GLY A 139 -8.26 13.08 15.77
N LEU A 140 -8.65 11.81 15.88
CA LEU A 140 -9.78 11.26 15.15
C LEU A 140 -11.13 11.87 15.57
N GLU A 141 -11.36 12.02 16.88
CA GLU A 141 -12.60 12.63 17.40
C GLU A 141 -12.76 14.07 16.91
N ASN A 142 -11.71 14.88 17.06
CA ASN A 142 -11.70 16.25 16.60
C ASN A 142 -11.94 16.34 15.08
N THR A 143 -11.34 15.45 14.30
CA THR A 143 -11.55 15.41 12.85
C THR A 143 -13.03 15.29 12.50
N TYR A 144 -13.73 14.32 13.09
CA TYR A 144 -15.17 14.15 12.82
C TYR A 144 -16.02 15.32 13.34
N MET A 145 -15.67 15.87 14.50
CA MET A 145 -16.40 17.01 15.07
C MET A 145 -16.20 18.28 14.23
N ASP A 146 -14.99 18.52 13.74
CA ASP A 146 -14.65 19.69 12.94
C ASP A 146 -15.32 19.64 11.56
N MET A 147 -15.46 18.46 10.94
CA MET A 147 -16.22 18.30 9.68
C MET A 147 -17.68 18.77 9.78
N ILE A 148 -18.25 18.77 10.99
CA ILE A 148 -19.63 19.20 11.24
C ILE A 148 -19.68 20.66 11.71
N THR A 149 -18.76 21.03 12.60
CA THR A 149 -18.82 22.32 13.31
C THR A 149 -18.06 23.45 12.61
N ASP A 150 -17.04 23.13 11.80
CA ASP A 150 -16.31 24.10 10.98
C ASP A 150 -15.76 23.45 9.69
N PRO A 151 -16.65 23.12 8.73
CA PRO A 151 -16.26 22.46 7.48
C PRO A 151 -15.30 23.31 6.62
N ASP A 152 -15.45 24.64 6.63
CA ASP A 152 -14.59 25.55 5.86
C ASP A 152 -13.12 25.46 6.31
N TRP A 153 -12.89 25.42 7.63
CA TRP A 153 -11.53 25.23 8.16
C TRP A 153 -10.98 23.84 7.89
N VAL A 154 -11.81 22.79 7.95
CA VAL A 154 -11.38 21.43 7.58
C VAL A 154 -10.96 21.39 6.11
N HIS A 155 -11.68 22.09 5.23
CA HIS A 155 -11.28 22.19 3.83
C HIS A 155 -9.92 22.86 3.62
N GLU A 156 -9.63 23.92 4.39
CA GLU A 156 -8.31 24.57 4.40
C GLU A 156 -7.20 23.58 4.81
N ALA A 157 -7.44 22.80 5.87
CA ALA A 157 -6.52 21.78 6.36
C ALA A 157 -6.24 20.68 5.34
N LEU A 158 -7.30 20.10 4.78
CA LEU A 158 -7.18 19.03 3.80
C LEU A 158 -6.54 19.51 2.51
N GLN A 159 -6.82 20.75 2.06
CA GLN A 159 -6.15 21.32 0.89
C GLN A 159 -4.65 21.49 1.13
N ARG A 160 -4.23 21.97 2.32
CA ARG A 160 -2.81 22.11 2.65
C ARG A 160 -2.09 20.75 2.65
N ILE A 161 -2.74 19.72 3.18
CA ILE A 161 -2.20 18.34 3.19
C ILE A 161 -2.15 17.78 1.75
N ALA A 162 -3.18 18.00 0.94
CA ALA A 162 -3.20 17.59 -0.45
C ALA A 162 -2.08 18.28 -1.25
N ASP A 163 -1.89 19.60 -1.08
CA ASP A 163 -0.80 20.33 -1.69
C ASP A 163 0.56 19.78 -1.27
N ASN A 164 0.71 19.40 0.00
CA ASN A 164 1.92 18.73 0.50
C ASN A 164 2.14 17.35 -0.15
N PHE A 165 1.10 16.51 -0.31
CA PHE A 165 1.21 15.26 -1.08
C PHE A 165 1.68 15.52 -2.51
N ARG A 166 1.11 16.52 -3.19
CA ARG A 166 1.51 16.91 -4.55
C ARG A 166 3.00 17.28 -4.60
N GLN A 167 3.47 18.09 -3.66
CA GLN A 167 4.89 18.45 -3.55
C GLN A 167 5.77 17.22 -3.31
N ARG A 168 5.40 16.31 -2.40
CA ARG A 168 6.14 15.05 -2.15
C ARG A 168 6.25 14.20 -3.41
N PHE A 169 5.18 14.05 -4.17
CA PHE A 169 5.19 13.30 -5.42
C PHE A 169 6.15 13.92 -6.45
N HIS A 170 6.10 15.23 -6.66
CA HIS A 170 7.00 15.91 -7.58
C HIS A 170 8.47 15.88 -7.12
N LEU A 171 8.76 16.08 -5.83
CA LEU A 171 10.13 15.96 -5.31
C LEU A 171 10.75 14.59 -5.63
N LEU A 172 9.97 13.51 -5.48
CA LEU A 172 10.44 12.15 -5.77
C LEU A 172 10.59 11.89 -7.27
N GLU A 173 9.67 12.40 -8.09
CA GLU A 173 9.74 12.31 -9.55
C GLU A 173 10.96 13.06 -10.08
N GLU A 174 11.15 14.32 -9.69
CA GLU A 174 12.27 15.17 -10.08
C GLU A 174 13.63 14.59 -9.66
N ALA A 175 13.70 13.98 -8.48
CA ALA A 175 14.89 13.28 -8.00
C ALA A 175 15.11 11.91 -8.68
N GLY A 176 14.20 11.46 -9.55
CA GLY A 176 14.24 10.14 -10.17
C GLY A 176 14.14 9.00 -9.14
N LEU A 177 13.57 9.25 -7.97
CA LEU A 177 13.37 8.27 -6.89
C LEU A 177 11.99 7.61 -6.98
N TRP A 178 11.01 8.31 -7.55
CA TRP A 178 9.69 7.75 -7.78
C TRP A 178 9.76 6.52 -8.69
N GLY A 179 8.79 5.63 -8.49
CA GLY A 179 8.41 4.67 -9.50
C GLY A 179 8.25 3.27 -8.96
N VAL A 180 7.42 2.49 -9.66
CA VAL A 180 7.26 1.07 -9.41
C VAL A 180 7.63 0.29 -10.66
N PRO A 181 8.92 -0.06 -10.81
CA PRO A 181 9.46 -0.46 -12.09
C PRO A 181 9.04 -1.84 -12.59
N ALA A 182 8.43 -2.70 -11.76
CA ALA A 182 8.00 -4.03 -12.16
C ALA A 182 6.49 -4.21 -11.98
N LYS A 183 5.82 -4.65 -13.05
CA LYS A 183 4.39 -5.00 -13.05
C LYS A 183 4.04 -6.11 -12.04
N SER A 184 5.02 -6.91 -11.66
CA SER A 184 4.96 -7.99 -10.68
C SER A 184 4.98 -7.55 -9.20
N ASN A 185 5.12 -6.24 -8.91
CA ASN A 185 5.04 -5.76 -7.53
C ASN A 185 3.58 -5.43 -7.16
N PRO A 186 3.06 -5.91 -6.01
CA PRO A 186 1.73 -5.55 -5.52
C PRO A 186 1.54 -4.04 -5.38
N LEU A 187 0.34 -3.52 -5.65
CA LEU A 187 -0.01 -2.10 -5.55
C LEU A 187 -0.69 -1.78 -4.22
N GLY A 188 0.12 -1.50 -3.19
CA GLY A 188 -0.38 -1.17 -1.86
C GLY A 188 -1.23 -2.30 -1.29
N SER A 189 -2.53 -2.05 -1.21
CA SER A 189 -3.58 -2.95 -0.75
C SER A 189 -4.07 -3.95 -1.81
N ALA A 190 -3.74 -3.72 -3.08
CA ALA A 190 -4.21 -4.48 -4.23
C ALA A 190 -3.12 -5.40 -4.81
N GLY A 191 -3.51 -6.23 -5.76
CA GLY A 191 -2.65 -7.19 -6.44
C GLY A 191 -1.69 -6.56 -7.44
N LEU A 192 -1.29 -7.36 -8.42
CA LEU A 192 -0.22 -7.03 -9.38
C LEU A 192 -0.63 -5.93 -10.37
N ARG A 193 0.35 -5.22 -10.94
CA ARG A 193 0.16 -3.99 -11.72
C ARG A 193 0.17 -4.19 -13.23
N PHE A 194 -0.14 -5.39 -13.69
CA PHE A 194 -0.12 -5.73 -15.11
C PHE A 194 -1.14 -4.89 -15.88
N ALA A 195 -0.62 -4.01 -16.74
CA ALA A 195 -1.38 -3.34 -17.78
C ALA A 195 -0.50 -3.25 -19.05
N PRO A 196 -1.08 -3.49 -20.25
CA PRO A 196 -0.29 -3.58 -21.49
C PRO A 196 0.50 -2.31 -21.81
N ASP A 197 -0.06 -1.15 -21.50
CA ASP A 197 0.47 0.17 -21.86
C ASP A 197 1.24 0.85 -20.71
N MET A 198 1.50 0.13 -19.62
CA MET A 198 2.37 0.60 -18.53
C MET A 198 3.83 0.33 -18.85
N THR A 199 4.69 1.30 -18.52
CA THR A 199 6.15 1.18 -18.67
C THR A 199 6.68 0.10 -17.73
N ASP A 200 7.65 -0.69 -18.20
CA ASP A 200 8.28 -1.78 -17.46
C ASP A 200 9.80 -1.65 -17.57
N TRP A 201 10.53 -2.06 -16.52
CA TRP A 201 12.00 -2.06 -16.53
C TRP A 201 12.58 -2.80 -17.74
N ARG A 202 11.90 -3.83 -18.25
CA ARG A 202 12.34 -4.60 -19.44
C ARG A 202 12.36 -3.80 -20.72
N THR A 203 11.53 -2.76 -20.78
CA THR A 203 11.38 -1.89 -21.95
C THR A 203 12.18 -0.59 -21.81
N ALA A 204 12.79 -0.36 -20.65
CA ALA A 204 13.63 0.80 -20.41
C ALA A 204 14.93 0.70 -21.21
N ALA A 205 15.45 1.85 -21.65
CA ALA A 205 16.76 1.92 -22.32
C ALA A 205 17.90 1.43 -21.43
N ASP A 206 17.81 1.72 -20.12
CA ASP A 206 18.68 1.19 -19.09
C ASP A 206 17.84 0.77 -17.86
N PRO A 207 17.63 -0.54 -17.64
CA PRO A 207 16.91 -1.06 -16.47
C PRO A 207 17.51 -0.63 -15.13
N THR A 208 18.82 -0.37 -15.07
CA THR A 208 19.53 -0.07 -13.83
C THR A 208 19.31 1.34 -13.35
N THR A 209 18.83 2.24 -14.21
CA THR A 209 18.54 3.65 -13.88
C THR A 209 17.10 4.06 -14.17
N PHE A 210 16.24 3.07 -14.48
CA PHE A 210 14.86 3.30 -14.85
C PHE A 210 14.08 4.10 -13.77
N ALA A 211 13.42 5.18 -14.21
CA ALA A 211 12.65 6.09 -13.38
C ALA A 211 11.41 6.57 -14.16
N PRO A 212 10.25 5.91 -13.99
CA PRO A 212 9.02 6.36 -14.63
C PRO A 212 8.52 7.65 -13.99
N THR A 213 7.87 8.48 -14.80
CA THR A 213 7.11 9.65 -14.31
C THR A 213 5.85 9.22 -13.55
N LEU A 214 5.24 10.13 -12.80
CA LEU A 214 3.92 9.95 -12.17
C LEU A 214 2.88 9.56 -13.24
N ALA A 215 2.90 10.26 -14.38
CA ALA A 215 2.00 10.04 -15.51
C ALA A 215 2.22 8.72 -16.27
N GLU A 216 3.30 8.00 -15.97
CA GLU A 216 3.59 6.65 -16.46
C GLU A 216 3.45 5.59 -15.36
N SER A 217 3.01 5.98 -14.16
CA SER A 217 2.97 5.14 -12.96
C SER A 217 1.55 4.86 -12.50
N TRP A 218 1.43 3.83 -11.66
CA TRP A 218 0.25 3.63 -10.84
C TRP A 218 0.26 4.56 -9.63
N GLY A 219 -0.86 5.22 -9.36
CA GLY A 219 -1.15 5.91 -8.11
C GLY A 219 -1.97 5.04 -7.16
N PHE A 220 -2.05 5.47 -5.91
CA PHE A 220 -2.85 4.82 -4.88
C PHE A 220 -3.38 5.88 -3.92
N THR A 221 -4.68 5.87 -3.65
CA THR A 221 -5.29 6.65 -2.57
C THR A 221 -6.16 5.78 -1.67
N CYS A 222 -6.26 6.15 -0.40
CA CYS A 222 -7.21 5.59 0.56
C CYS A 222 -7.54 6.59 1.67
N ALA A 223 -8.69 6.41 2.29
CA ALA A 223 -9.16 7.18 3.43
C ALA A 223 -9.74 6.24 4.52
N GLU A 224 -8.87 5.56 5.27
CA GLU A 224 -9.28 4.50 6.22
C GLU A 224 -10.09 5.07 7.40
N VAL A 225 -9.77 6.29 7.81
CA VAL A 225 -10.56 7.06 8.79
C VAL A 225 -11.98 7.39 8.32
N PHE A 226 -12.31 7.30 7.03
CA PHE A 226 -13.64 7.65 6.53
C PHE A 226 -14.63 6.48 6.44
N ASN A 227 -14.34 5.41 7.18
CA ASN A 227 -15.30 4.34 7.49
C ASN A 227 -16.55 4.86 8.21
N CYS A 228 -16.40 5.86 9.09
CA CYS A 228 -17.47 6.34 9.95
C CYS A 228 -18.28 7.51 9.36
N VAL A 229 -18.04 7.89 8.10
CA VAL A 229 -18.71 9.04 7.46
C VAL A 229 -19.56 8.62 6.27
N SER A 230 -20.61 9.41 6.03
CA SER A 230 -21.53 9.19 4.91
C SER A 230 -20.83 9.29 3.54
N PRO A 231 -21.39 8.73 2.46
CA PRO A 231 -20.85 8.92 1.12
C PRO A 231 -20.69 10.38 0.72
N THR A 232 -21.63 11.26 1.09
CA THR A 232 -21.53 12.71 0.82
C THR A 232 -20.34 13.35 1.53
N MET A 233 -20.13 13.03 2.81
CA MET A 233 -18.96 13.54 3.56
C MET A 233 -17.65 12.95 3.02
N HIS A 234 -17.65 11.68 2.60
CA HIS A 234 -16.45 11.10 1.98
C HIS A 234 -16.14 11.80 0.64
N ASP A 235 -17.15 12.14 -0.15
CA ASP A 235 -16.92 12.89 -1.39
C ASP A 235 -16.35 14.29 -1.12
N GLU A 236 -16.98 15.03 -0.20
CA GLU A 236 -16.62 16.40 0.19
C GLU A 236 -15.22 16.51 0.80
N PHE A 237 -14.90 15.65 1.78
CA PHE A 237 -13.66 15.78 2.56
C PHE A 237 -12.55 14.80 2.14
N GLY A 238 -12.82 13.89 1.20
CA GLY A 238 -11.87 12.87 0.75
C GLY A 238 -11.66 12.92 -0.75
N PHE A 239 -12.66 12.44 -1.50
CA PHE A 239 -12.53 12.28 -2.95
C PHE A 239 -12.30 13.61 -3.68
N GLU A 240 -12.75 14.75 -3.12
CA GLU A 240 -12.44 16.08 -3.65
C GLU A 240 -10.94 16.31 -3.83
N TYR A 241 -10.15 15.93 -2.83
CA TYR A 241 -8.70 16.08 -2.86
C TYR A 241 -8.04 14.94 -3.63
N ASP A 242 -8.59 13.73 -3.54
CA ASP A 242 -8.09 12.60 -4.31
C ASP A 242 -8.19 12.85 -5.81
N ARG A 243 -9.26 13.48 -6.30
CA ARG A 243 -9.39 13.86 -7.72
C ARG A 243 -8.24 14.75 -8.19
N GLN A 244 -7.77 15.67 -7.35
CA GLN A 244 -6.66 16.56 -7.69
C GLN A 244 -5.31 15.84 -7.71
N LEU A 245 -5.10 14.89 -6.81
CA LEU A 245 -3.83 14.17 -6.68
C LEU A 245 -3.73 13.02 -7.68
N MET A 246 -4.81 12.24 -7.79
CA MET A 246 -4.83 11.03 -8.59
C MET A 246 -4.81 11.31 -10.08
N SER A 247 -5.18 12.52 -10.53
CA SER A 247 -5.07 12.90 -11.94
C SER A 247 -3.62 12.95 -12.46
N MET A 248 -2.61 12.97 -11.58
CA MET A 248 -1.20 12.93 -11.98
C MET A 248 -0.74 11.54 -12.45
N PHE A 249 -1.50 10.50 -12.11
CA PHE A 249 -1.12 9.11 -12.37
C PHE A 249 -1.81 8.52 -13.60
N LYS A 250 -1.18 7.54 -14.23
CA LYS A 250 -1.74 6.86 -15.40
C LYS A 250 -2.98 6.03 -15.04
N TYR A 251 -2.83 5.21 -14.01
CA TYR A 251 -3.88 4.38 -13.43
C TYR A 251 -3.82 4.45 -11.92
N ILE A 252 -4.94 4.22 -11.25
CA ILE A 252 -4.97 4.23 -9.79
C ILE A 252 -5.69 3.01 -9.21
N ASN A 253 -5.21 2.59 -8.05
CA ASN A 253 -5.99 1.84 -7.08
C ASN A 253 -6.65 2.81 -6.10
N VAL A 254 -7.91 2.55 -5.75
CA VAL A 254 -8.63 3.26 -4.70
C VAL A 254 -8.99 2.27 -3.61
N GLY A 255 -8.68 2.62 -2.36
CA GLY A 255 -9.08 1.84 -1.21
C GLY A 255 -7.97 1.02 -0.58
N CYS A 256 -8.06 0.80 0.72
CA CYS A 256 -7.22 -0.08 1.51
C CYS A 256 -8.08 -0.97 2.42
N CYS A 257 -8.36 -0.52 3.63
CA CYS A 257 -9.17 -1.21 4.64
C CYS A 257 -10.58 -0.61 4.75
N GLU A 258 -10.81 0.56 4.15
CA GLU A 258 -12.09 1.25 4.22
C GLU A 258 -13.22 0.51 3.51
N THR A 259 -14.44 0.79 3.98
CA THR A 259 -15.70 0.27 3.49
C THR A 259 -16.15 1.10 2.28
N LEU A 260 -15.82 0.58 1.10
CA LEU A 260 -16.14 1.20 -0.21
C LEU A 260 -17.25 0.48 -0.96
N ASP A 261 -17.81 -0.59 -0.38
CA ASP A 261 -18.89 -1.42 -0.91
C ASP A 261 -20.07 -0.61 -1.45
N ARG A 262 -20.40 0.51 -0.79
CA ARG A 262 -21.49 1.42 -1.20
C ARG A 262 -21.02 2.75 -1.76
N LYS A 263 -19.73 2.89 -2.08
CA LYS A 263 -19.09 4.15 -2.49
C LYS A 263 -18.44 4.11 -3.88
N ALA A 264 -18.56 3.01 -4.65
CA ALA A 264 -17.94 2.91 -5.98
C ALA A 264 -18.42 4.00 -6.96
N GLN A 265 -19.63 4.55 -6.81
CA GLN A 265 -20.08 5.70 -7.59
C GLN A 265 -19.18 6.95 -7.43
N LEU A 266 -18.62 7.17 -6.24
CA LEU A 266 -17.65 8.25 -6.01
C LEU A 266 -16.36 7.98 -6.79
N ILE A 267 -15.93 6.72 -6.83
CA ILE A 267 -14.72 6.28 -7.53
C ILE A 267 -14.86 6.45 -9.04
N ARG A 268 -16.08 6.35 -9.59
CA ARG A 268 -16.35 6.61 -11.02
C ARG A 268 -16.03 8.03 -11.45
N SER A 269 -15.91 8.98 -10.52
CA SER A 269 -15.42 10.34 -10.81
C SER A 269 -13.92 10.40 -11.12
N LEU A 270 -13.16 9.33 -10.86
CA LEU A 270 -11.74 9.20 -11.14
C LEU A 270 -11.53 8.39 -12.44
N PRO A 271 -11.34 9.05 -13.61
CA PRO A 271 -11.38 8.37 -14.91
C PRO A 271 -10.23 7.37 -15.14
N ASN A 272 -9.15 7.50 -14.36
CA ASN A 272 -8.00 6.63 -14.37
C ASN A 272 -8.06 5.52 -13.30
N ALA A 273 -9.14 5.43 -12.51
CA ALA A 273 -9.34 4.29 -11.61
C ALA A 273 -9.46 2.98 -12.38
N ARG A 274 -8.75 1.96 -11.91
CA ARG A 274 -8.76 0.61 -12.51
C ARG A 274 -8.99 -0.49 -11.49
N LYS A 275 -8.60 -0.26 -10.24
CA LYS A 275 -8.77 -1.20 -9.14
C LYS A 275 -9.46 -0.54 -7.96
N ILE A 276 -10.36 -1.29 -7.34
CA ILE A 276 -11.03 -0.90 -6.10
C ILE A 276 -10.71 -1.99 -5.08
N SER A 277 -10.00 -1.63 -4.02
CA SER A 277 -9.78 -2.56 -2.91
C SER A 277 -11.06 -2.74 -2.11
N VAL A 278 -11.40 -3.98 -1.85
CA VAL A 278 -12.57 -4.37 -1.05
C VAL A 278 -12.06 -5.15 0.16
N SER A 279 -12.15 -4.54 1.33
CA SER A 279 -11.69 -5.15 2.58
C SER A 279 -12.65 -6.23 3.06
N GLU A 280 -12.19 -7.03 4.01
CA GLU A 280 -12.98 -8.06 4.71
C GLU A 280 -14.18 -7.49 5.48
N TRP A 281 -14.23 -6.16 5.68
CA TRP A 281 -15.31 -5.46 6.37
C TRP A 281 -16.44 -5.00 5.43
N CYS A 282 -16.24 -5.15 4.11
CA CYS A 282 -17.20 -4.75 3.10
C CYS A 282 -18.32 -5.79 2.92
N ASP A 283 -19.53 -5.33 2.58
CA ASP A 283 -20.54 -6.20 1.98
C ASP A 283 -20.10 -6.59 0.57
N VAL A 284 -19.63 -7.83 0.41
CA VAL A 284 -19.05 -8.32 -0.84
C VAL A 284 -20.03 -8.31 -2.02
N ALA A 285 -21.32 -8.55 -1.75
CA ALA A 285 -22.35 -8.55 -2.80
C ALA A 285 -22.68 -7.13 -3.24
N ALA A 286 -22.85 -6.21 -2.28
CA ALA A 286 -23.08 -4.80 -2.58
C ALA A 286 -21.88 -4.18 -3.33
N ALA A 287 -20.65 -4.52 -2.91
CA ALA A 287 -19.44 -4.10 -3.59
C ALA A 287 -19.41 -4.60 -5.04
N ALA A 288 -19.72 -5.88 -5.27
CA ALA A 288 -19.70 -6.47 -6.60
C ALA A 288 -20.77 -5.84 -7.53
N GLU A 289 -21.96 -5.57 -7.02
CA GLU A 289 -23.01 -4.86 -7.77
C GLU A 289 -22.58 -3.43 -8.15
N SER A 290 -21.93 -2.72 -7.23
CA SER A 290 -21.50 -1.33 -7.39
C SER A 290 -20.30 -1.19 -8.35
N ILE A 291 -19.34 -2.12 -8.24
CA ILE A 291 -18.12 -2.18 -9.04
C ILE A 291 -18.42 -2.69 -10.47
N GLY A 292 -19.11 -3.82 -10.57
CA GLY A 292 -19.44 -4.46 -11.84
C GLY A 292 -18.21 -4.78 -12.70
N PRO A 293 -18.35 -4.80 -14.04
CA PRO A 293 -17.27 -5.20 -14.94
C PRO A 293 -16.22 -4.11 -15.22
N ASP A 294 -16.43 -2.89 -14.71
CA ASP A 294 -15.65 -1.70 -15.11
C ASP A 294 -14.32 -1.56 -14.37
N TYR A 295 -14.20 -2.18 -13.20
CA TYR A 295 -12.98 -2.15 -12.37
C TYR A 295 -12.60 -3.56 -11.93
N VAL A 296 -11.32 -3.73 -11.58
CA VAL A 296 -10.89 -4.92 -10.86
C VAL A 296 -11.38 -4.82 -9.42
N TYR A 297 -12.20 -5.79 -9.03
CA TYR A 297 -12.58 -6.07 -7.65
C TYR A 297 -11.37 -6.70 -6.96
N SER A 298 -10.64 -5.90 -6.18
CA SER A 298 -9.45 -6.37 -5.46
C SER A 298 -9.82 -6.74 -4.03
N TYR A 299 -10.24 -7.99 -3.82
CA TYR A 299 -10.62 -8.47 -2.50
C TYR A 299 -9.39 -8.66 -1.61
N ARG A 300 -9.43 -8.11 -0.39
CA ARG A 300 -8.44 -8.39 0.65
C ARG A 300 -9.00 -9.45 1.59
N ALA A 301 -8.38 -10.62 1.58
CA ALA A 301 -8.78 -11.72 2.44
C ALA A 301 -8.44 -11.44 3.93
N ALA A 302 -9.33 -11.89 4.81
CA ALA A 302 -9.16 -11.72 6.25
C ALA A 302 -7.94 -12.47 6.79
N GLY A 303 -7.15 -11.80 7.63
CA GLY A 303 -6.03 -12.42 8.36
C GLY A 303 -6.45 -13.15 9.65
N VAL A 304 -7.63 -12.83 10.19
CA VAL A 304 -8.13 -13.38 11.47
C VAL A 304 -8.16 -14.92 11.51
N PRO A 305 -8.52 -15.66 10.44
CA PRO A 305 -8.50 -17.12 10.45
C PRO A 305 -7.14 -17.74 10.80
N PHE A 306 -6.04 -17.03 10.53
CA PHE A 306 -4.68 -17.49 10.85
C PHE A 306 -4.40 -17.45 12.35
N MET A 307 -5.06 -16.57 13.12
CA MET A 307 -4.78 -16.38 14.55
C MET A 307 -5.09 -17.62 15.42
N GLN A 308 -5.87 -18.56 14.92
CA GLN A 308 -6.25 -19.78 15.63
C GLN A 308 -5.26 -20.92 15.39
N ASN A 309 -5.21 -21.88 16.32
CA ASN A 309 -4.44 -23.10 16.19
C ASN A 309 -5.29 -24.33 16.60
N PRO A 310 -5.69 -25.22 15.66
CA PRO A 310 -5.46 -25.13 14.21
C PRO A 310 -6.15 -23.90 13.61
N TRP A 311 -5.60 -23.40 12.50
CA TRP A 311 -6.17 -22.21 11.82
C TRP A 311 -7.53 -22.53 11.17
N ASN A 312 -8.38 -21.52 11.06
CA ASN A 312 -9.78 -21.72 10.71
C ASN A 312 -10.01 -21.81 9.19
N LYS A 313 -9.72 -22.98 8.61
CA LYS A 313 -9.98 -23.30 7.20
C LYS A 313 -11.45 -23.15 6.79
N GLY A 314 -12.37 -23.45 7.73
CA GLY A 314 -13.82 -23.34 7.48
C GLY A 314 -14.25 -21.91 7.20
N ALA A 315 -13.77 -20.96 8.01
CA ALA A 315 -14.02 -19.53 7.80
C ALA A 315 -13.47 -19.03 6.47
N VAL A 316 -12.25 -19.43 6.09
CA VAL A 316 -11.69 -19.06 4.77
C VAL A 316 -12.51 -19.65 3.63
N ARG A 317 -12.97 -20.91 3.74
CA ARG A 317 -13.81 -21.52 2.70
C ARG A 317 -15.12 -20.76 2.54
N GLU A 318 -15.77 -20.38 3.63
CA GLU A 318 -17.01 -19.60 3.63
C GLU A 318 -16.79 -18.20 3.02
N GLU A 319 -15.77 -17.47 3.50
CA GLU A 319 -15.41 -16.13 3.04
C GLU A 319 -15.11 -16.11 1.53
N ILE A 320 -14.17 -16.95 1.09
CA ILE A 320 -13.70 -16.96 -0.30
C ILE A 320 -14.80 -17.44 -1.24
N SER A 321 -15.60 -18.44 -0.85
CA SER A 321 -16.74 -18.88 -1.66
C SER A 321 -17.77 -17.76 -1.84
N ALA A 322 -18.07 -17.01 -0.77
CA ALA A 322 -19.00 -15.88 -0.84
C ALA A 322 -18.49 -14.78 -1.78
N VAL A 323 -17.19 -14.47 -1.75
CA VAL A 323 -16.56 -13.52 -2.67
C VAL A 323 -16.66 -14.00 -4.11
N LEU A 324 -16.31 -15.25 -4.39
CA LEU A 324 -16.36 -15.81 -5.75
C LEU A 324 -17.79 -15.86 -6.30
N ASP A 325 -18.78 -16.19 -5.46
CA ASP A 325 -20.18 -16.18 -5.86
C ASP A 325 -20.69 -14.77 -6.16
N ALA A 326 -20.33 -13.78 -5.35
CA ALA A 326 -20.70 -12.39 -5.55
C ALA A 326 -20.04 -11.78 -6.81
N THR A 327 -18.80 -12.16 -7.11
CA THR A 327 -17.96 -11.50 -8.12
C THR A 327 -18.03 -12.15 -9.50
N ARG A 328 -18.96 -13.07 -9.78
CA ARG A 328 -19.11 -13.72 -11.11
C ARG A 328 -19.24 -12.75 -12.29
N GLY A 329 -19.69 -11.50 -12.05
CA GLY A 329 -19.79 -10.43 -13.05
C GLY A 329 -18.64 -9.41 -13.03
N CYS A 330 -17.63 -9.61 -12.19
CA CYS A 330 -16.51 -8.68 -12.00
C CYS A 330 -15.18 -9.36 -12.39
N PRO A 331 -14.21 -8.62 -12.95
CA PRO A 331 -12.81 -9.01 -12.89
C PRO A 331 -12.36 -9.01 -11.41
N VAL A 332 -11.98 -10.17 -10.86
CA VAL A 332 -11.63 -10.30 -9.44
C VAL A 332 -10.17 -10.70 -9.26
N GLU A 333 -9.52 -10.11 -8.26
CA GLU A 333 -8.28 -10.62 -7.66
C GLU A 333 -8.49 -10.81 -6.15
N ILE A 334 -7.89 -11.86 -5.60
CA ILE A 334 -7.92 -12.16 -4.17
C ILE A 334 -6.51 -11.98 -3.62
N VAL A 335 -6.34 -11.06 -2.68
CA VAL A 335 -5.05 -10.66 -2.12
C VAL A 335 -5.01 -11.02 -0.65
N LEU A 336 -4.09 -11.91 -0.28
CA LEU A 336 -3.75 -12.13 1.12
C LEU A 336 -2.59 -11.19 1.51
N ASN A 337 -2.88 -10.22 2.35
CA ASN A 337 -1.89 -9.31 2.91
C ASN A 337 -2.05 -9.23 4.43
N ILE A 338 -1.21 -9.98 5.16
CA ILE A 338 -1.22 -10.01 6.62
C ILE A 338 -0.16 -9.03 7.13
N GLY A 339 -0.62 -7.85 7.57
CA GLY A 339 0.25 -6.82 8.16
C GLY A 339 0.74 -7.11 9.58
N GLY A 340 0.12 -8.10 10.25
CA GLY A 340 0.39 -8.47 11.64
C GLY A 340 1.07 -9.83 11.79
N THR A 341 0.63 -10.58 12.79
CA THR A 341 1.05 -11.95 13.11
C THR A 341 0.13 -12.98 12.45
N MET A 342 0.62 -14.20 12.22
CA MET A 342 -0.16 -15.37 11.79
C MET A 342 -0.53 -16.29 12.97
N GLY A 343 -0.39 -15.81 14.21
CA GLY A 343 -0.73 -16.54 15.42
C GLY A 343 0.19 -17.73 15.72
N GLU A 344 -0.19 -18.53 16.70
CA GLU A 344 0.57 -19.72 17.12
C GLU A 344 0.48 -20.85 16.09
N GLY A 345 1.47 -21.75 16.05
CA GLY A 345 1.48 -22.94 15.20
C GLY A 345 2.62 -22.92 14.18
N ASP A 346 2.36 -23.42 12.96
CA ASP A 346 3.29 -23.37 11.82
C ASP A 346 2.80 -22.36 10.76
N PRO A 347 3.30 -21.11 10.79
CA PRO A 347 2.89 -20.06 9.86
C PRO A 347 3.19 -20.38 8.40
N ALA A 348 4.29 -21.10 8.12
CA ALA A 348 4.67 -21.49 6.78
C ALA A 348 3.65 -22.48 6.21
N GLN A 349 3.28 -23.50 6.98
CA GLN A 349 2.25 -24.46 6.59
C GLN A 349 0.89 -23.79 6.41
N LYS A 350 0.50 -22.86 7.29
CA LYS A 350 -0.78 -22.12 7.14
C LYS A 350 -0.88 -21.38 5.81
N LEU A 351 0.21 -20.72 5.36
CA LEU A 351 0.22 -20.02 4.08
C LEU A 351 0.10 -20.98 2.88
N VAL A 352 0.82 -22.10 2.91
CA VAL A 352 0.73 -23.13 1.85
C VAL A 352 -0.70 -23.66 1.77
N GLU A 353 -1.27 -24.08 2.90
CA GLU A 353 -2.63 -24.62 2.96
C GLU A 353 -3.70 -23.58 2.59
N TRP A 354 -3.46 -22.28 2.85
CA TRP A 354 -4.36 -21.22 2.39
C TRP A 354 -4.33 -21.08 0.87
N CYS A 355 -3.15 -21.08 0.25
CA CYS A 355 -3.03 -21.03 -1.20
C CYS A 355 -3.70 -22.25 -1.85
N GLU A 356 -3.45 -23.45 -1.35
CA GLU A 356 -4.11 -24.69 -1.81
C GLU A 356 -5.63 -24.59 -1.70
N LEU A 357 -6.14 -24.17 -0.54
CA LEU A 357 -7.58 -24.03 -0.29
C LEU A 357 -8.24 -23.02 -1.24
N VAL A 358 -7.60 -21.87 -1.48
CA VAL A 358 -8.12 -20.86 -2.42
C VAL A 358 -8.09 -21.39 -3.84
N ARG A 359 -7.01 -22.07 -4.26
CA ARG A 359 -6.92 -22.70 -5.59
C ARG A 359 -7.96 -23.79 -5.81
N GLU A 360 -8.35 -24.54 -4.78
CA GLU A 360 -9.45 -25.51 -4.85
C GLU A 360 -10.83 -24.89 -5.09
N LEU A 361 -11.01 -23.62 -4.72
CA LEU A 361 -12.29 -22.90 -4.81
C LEU A 361 -12.46 -22.14 -6.14
N LEU A 362 -11.35 -21.78 -6.79
CA LEU A 362 -11.30 -21.18 -8.12
C LEU A 362 -11.61 -22.22 -9.21
#